data_AF-A0A2V6UVQ6-F1
#
_entry.id   AF-A0A2V6UVQ6-F1
#
_cell.length_a   1.000
_cell.length_b   1.000
_cell.length_c   1.000
_cell.angle_alpha   90.00
_cell.angle_beta   90.00
_cell.angle_gamma   90.00
#
_symmetry.space_group_name_H-M   'P 1'
#
loop_
_entity.id
_entity.type
_entity.pdbx_description
1 polymer ?
#
loop_
_entity_poly.entity_id
_entity_poly.type
_entity_poly.pdbx_seq_one_letter_code
_entity_poly.pdbx_strand_id
1 'polypeptide(L)' 'MAANDSFTTNEDTALIVAAPGVLGNDSDIDSATITAVVVANAAHGTLALNANGSFTYTPAANYNGPDSFTYRA' A
#
# COMPACT_ATOMS: atom_id res chain seq x y z
N MET A 1 13.26 8.53 -1.94
CA MET A 1 12.17 9.20 -2.67
C MET A 1 11.11 8.16 -2.96
N ALA A 2 9.88 8.46 -2.53
CA ALA A 2 8.73 7.62 -2.80
C ALA A 2 8.12 7.96 -4.17
N ALA A 3 7.68 6.95 -4.90
CA ALA A 3 6.93 7.09 -6.15
C ALA A 3 5.47 6.67 -5.94
N ASN A 4 4.57 7.15 -6.82
CA ASN A 4 3.16 6.79 -6.71
C ASN A 4 2.93 5.35 -7.16
N ASP A 5 2.19 4.60 -6.35
CA ASP A 5 1.77 3.22 -6.65
C ASP A 5 0.30 3.16 -7.04
N SER A 6 -0.03 2.21 -7.92
CA SER A 6 -1.41 1.95 -8.32
C SER A 6 -1.64 0.44 -8.44
N PHE A 7 -2.72 -0.04 -7.82
CA PHE A 7 -3.11 -1.44 -7.81
C PHE A 7 -4.61 -1.56 -8.04
N THR A 8 -5.05 -2.68 -8.62
CA THR A 8 -6.46 -2.97 -8.83
C THR A 8 -6.81 -4.33 -8.24
N THR A 9 -8.03 -4.45 -7.73
CA THR A 9 -8.63 -5.71 -7.26
C THR A 9 -10.11 -5.69 -7.58
N ASN A 10 -10.72 -6.87 -7.63
CA ASN A 10 -12.16 -6.98 -7.71
C ASN A 10 -12.80 -6.43 -6.42
N GLU A 11 -14.03 -5.91 -6.54
CA GLU A 11 -14.86 -5.61 -5.38
C GLU A 11 -14.97 -6.84 -4.46
N ASP A 12 -15.05 -6.58 -3.16
CA ASP A 12 -15.10 -7.59 -2.10
C ASP A 12 -13.94 -8.61 -2.10
N THR A 13 -12.89 -8.36 -2.87
CA THR A 13 -11.72 -9.23 -2.98
C THR A 13 -10.51 -8.54 -2.37
N ALA A 14 -9.95 -9.15 -1.33
CA ALA A 14 -8.75 -8.63 -0.70
C ALA A 14 -7.57 -8.62 -1.70
N LEU A 15 -6.91 -7.47 -1.80
CA LEU A 15 -5.67 -7.31 -2.54
C LEU A 15 -4.50 -7.68 -1.64
N ILE A 16 -3.68 -8.65 -2.07
CA ILE A 16 -2.49 -9.10 -1.35
C ILE A 16 -1.28 -8.82 -2.24
N VAL A 17 -0.40 -7.92 -1.79
CA VAL A 17 0.82 -7.55 -2.51
C VAL A 17 2.03 -7.95 -1.69
N ALA A 18 2.90 -8.77 -2.28
CA ALA A 18 4.14 -9.21 -1.65
C ALA A 18 5.21 -8.09 -1.68
N ALA A 19 6.22 -8.21 -0.81
CA ALA A 19 7.35 -7.27 -0.78
C ALA A 19 8.11 -7.30 -2.13
N PRO A 20 8.67 -6.16 -2.59
CA PRO A 20 8.76 -4.87 -1.88
C PRO A 20 7.46 -4.03 -1.92
N GLY A 21 6.40 -4.49 -2.59
CA GLY A 21 5.10 -3.83 -2.67
C GLY A 21 5.22 -2.35 -3.01
N VAL A 22 4.77 -1.46 -2.11
CA VAL A 22 4.86 0.00 -2.31
C VAL A 22 6.30 0.53 -2.40
N LEU A 23 7.28 -0.21 -1.89
CA LEU A 23 8.69 0.19 -1.93
C LEU A 23 9.39 -0.23 -3.24
N GLY A 24 8.70 -0.93 -4.16
CA GLY A 24 9.33 -1.55 -5.32
C GLY A 24 9.91 -0.56 -6.34
N ASN A 25 9.40 0.66 -6.34
CA ASN A 25 9.85 1.79 -7.15
C ASN A 25 10.52 2.89 -6.30
N ASP A 26 10.70 2.65 -5.01
CA ASP A 26 11.26 3.61 -4.07
C ASP A 26 12.76 3.38 -3.87
N SER A 27 13.48 4.45 -3.60
CA SER A 27 14.92 4.40 -3.36
C SER A 27 15.35 5.40 -2.30
N ASP A 28 16.27 5.03 -1.43
CA ASP A 28 16.92 5.94 -0.50
C ASP A 28 18.41 6.03 -0.90
N ILE A 29 18.92 7.25 -1.08
CA ILE A 29 20.31 7.49 -1.46
C ILE A 29 21.25 7.46 -0.24
N ASP A 30 20.69 7.68 0.95
CA ASP A 30 21.41 7.76 2.22
C ASP A 30 21.35 6.44 2.99
N SER A 31 20.41 5.55 2.67
CA SER A 31 20.22 4.25 3.31
C SER A 31 20.08 3.10 2.31
N ALA A 32 20.77 1.99 2.60
CA ALA A 32 20.59 0.74 1.85
C ALA A 32 19.28 0.00 2.20
N THR A 33 18.55 0.47 3.21
CA THR A 33 17.30 -0.13 3.67
C THR A 33 16.22 0.94 3.75
N ILE A 34 15.12 0.70 3.06
CA ILE A 34 13.94 1.57 3.01
C ILE A 34 12.78 0.85 3.70
N THR A 35 11.94 1.58 4.43
CA THR A 35 10.86 0.96 5.22
C THR A 35 9.55 1.70 5.06
N ALA A 36 8.48 0.96 4.82
CA ALA A 36 7.15 1.53 4.66
C ALA A 36 6.47 1.78 6.01
N VAL A 37 5.94 2.99 6.20
CA VAL A 37 5.14 3.36 7.36
C VAL A 37 3.85 4.02 6.88
N VAL A 38 2.69 3.52 7.34
CA VAL A 38 1.41 4.11 7.00
C VAL A 38 1.27 5.49 7.66
N VAL A 39 0.86 6.48 6.89
CA VAL A 39 0.64 7.87 7.33
C VAL A 39 -0.86 8.15 7.42
N ALA A 40 -1.62 7.71 6.41
CA ALA A 40 -3.07 7.79 6.38
C ALA A 40 -3.62 6.47 5.81
N ASN A 41 -4.60 5.89 6.48
CA ASN A 41 -5.26 4.67 6.02
C ASN A 41 -6.28 4.95 4.90
N ALA A 42 -6.68 3.88 4.23
CA ALA A 42 -7.74 3.89 3.24
C ALA A 42 -9.10 4.24 3.88
N ALA A 43 -9.97 4.94 3.15
CA ALA A 43 -11.25 5.44 3.67
C ALA A 43 -12.40 4.44 3.48
N HIS A 44 -12.27 3.53 2.51
CA HIS A 44 -13.29 2.59 2.07
C HIS A 44 -12.80 1.13 2.12
N GLY A 45 -11.81 0.87 2.96
CA GLY A 45 -11.27 -0.45 3.24
C GLY A 45 -10.29 -0.44 4.40
N THR A 46 -9.76 -1.60 4.74
CA THR A 46 -8.74 -1.77 5.77
C THR A 46 -7.42 -2.10 5.11
N LEU A 47 -6.36 -1.35 5.43
CA LEU A 47 -5.01 -1.59 4.97
C LEU A 47 -4.14 -2.14 6.12
N ALA A 48 -3.45 -3.24 5.87
CA ALA A 48 -2.39 -3.75 6.71
C ALA A 48 -1.06 -3.66 5.94
N LEU A 49 -0.28 -2.61 6.18
CA LEU A 49 1.03 -2.37 5.56
C LEU A 49 2.16 -2.85 6.47
N ASN A 50 3.09 -3.62 5.91
CA ASN A 50 4.29 -4.10 6.60
C ASN A 50 5.49 -3.21 6.27
N ALA A 51 6.48 -3.16 7.17
CA ALA A 51 7.68 -2.33 6.99
C ALA A 51 8.52 -2.67 5.76
N ASN A 52 8.42 -3.90 5.23
CA ASN A 52 9.09 -4.32 4.00
C ASN A 52 8.29 -3.96 2.72
N GLY A 53 7.22 -3.16 2.86
CA GLY A 53 6.39 -2.65 1.77
C GLY A 53 5.32 -3.62 1.26
N SER A 54 5.27 -4.87 1.75
CA SER A 54 4.14 -5.76 1.48
C SER A 54 2.89 -5.28 2.20
N PHE A 55 1.72 -5.50 1.61
CA PHE A 55 0.47 -5.11 2.25
C PHE A 55 -0.71 -5.99 1.87
N THR A 56 -1.73 -5.93 2.71
CA THR A 56 -3.07 -6.46 2.40
C THR A 56 -4.07 -5.32 2.49
N TYR A 57 -4.85 -5.13 1.43
CA TYR A 57 -5.97 -4.20 1.41
C TYR A 57 -7.28 -4.98 1.29
N THR A 58 -8.21 -4.74 2.21
CA THR A 58 -9.54 -5.37 2.20
C THR A 58 -10.58 -4.28 1.98
N PRO A 59 -11.23 -4.20 0.80
CA PRO A 59 -12.32 -3.26 0.56
C PRO A 59 -13.47 -3.45 1.56
N ALA A 60 -14.19 -2.37 1.87
CA ALA A 60 -15.45 -2.47 2.60
C ALA A 60 -16.51 -3.21 1.76
N ALA A 61 -17.36 -4.00 2.42
CA ALA A 61 -18.35 -4.82 1.73
C ALA A 61 -19.28 -3.97 0.84
N ASN A 62 -19.47 -4.39 -0.41
CA ASN A 62 -20.26 -3.71 -1.45
C ASN A 62 -19.75 -2.31 -1.83
N TYR A 63 -18.52 -1.94 -1.44
CA TYR A 63 -17.91 -0.70 -1.91
C TYR A 63 -17.31 -0.91 -3.30
N ASN A 64 -17.80 -0.12 -4.26
CA ASN A 64 -17.25 -0.02 -5.61
C ASN A 64 -16.79 1.42 -5.85
N GLY A 65 -15.48 1.61 -6.00
CA GLY A 65 -14.91 2.94 -6.20
C GLY A 65 -13.41 2.98 -5.93
N PRO A 66 -12.75 4.10 -6.26
CA PRO A 66 -11.34 4.30 -5.95
C PRO A 66 -11.14 4.55 -4.45
N ASP A 67 -10.14 3.90 -3.86
CA ASP A 67 -9.66 4.19 -2.52
C ASP A 67 -8.17 4.55 -2.54
N SER A 68 -7.69 5.24 -1.52
CA SER A 68 -6.32 5.71 -1.44
C SER A 68 -5.82 5.73 -0.01
N PHE A 69 -4.55 5.42 0.17
CA PHE A 69 -3.84 5.54 1.45
C PHE A 69 -2.52 6.29 1.21
N THR A 70 -1.93 6.81 2.28
CA THR A 70 -0.64 7.49 2.23
C THR A 70 0.37 6.74 3.09
N TYR A 71 1.57 6.55 2.58
CA TYR A 71 2.69 5.96 3.32
C TYR A 71 3.93 6.83 3.18
N ARG A 72 4.95 6.51 3.98
CA ARG A 72 6.31 7.05 3.87
C ARG A 72 7.28 5.89 3.70
N ALA A 73 8.25 6.07 2.81
CA ALA A 73 9.37 5.19 2.55
C ALA A 73 10.66 5.78 3.12
#